data_AF-A0A2D7XEZ6-F1
#
_entry.id   AF-A0A2D7XEZ6-F1
#
_cell.length_a   1.000
_cell.length_b   1.000
_cell.length_c   1.000
_cell.angle_alpha   90.00
_cell.angle_beta   90.00
_cell.angle_gamma   90.00
#
_symmetry.space_group_name_H-M   'P 1'
#
loop_
_entity.id
_entity.type
_entity.pdbx_description
1 polymer ?
#
loop_
_entity_poly.entity_id
_entity_poly.type
_entity_poly.pdbx_seq_one_letter_code
_entity_poly.pdbx_strand_id
1 'polypeptide(L)' 'MGVTVKPSTRKGKKIDVFKDGKKVASVGALGMGDFPTFTKQKGKEFAEKRRKAYKSRHQKTRTKVGTPSYYADQLLW' A
#
# COMPACT_ATOMS: atom_id res chain seq x y z
N MET A 1 -0.22 10.11 10.39
CA MET A 1 -1.39 9.25 10.07
C MET A 1 -2.04 8.62 11.30
N GLY A 2 -1.32 8.38 12.41
CA GLY A 2 -1.93 7.83 13.63
C GLY A 2 -2.53 6.43 13.44
N VAL A 3 -1.93 5.63 12.55
CA VAL A 3 -2.40 4.29 12.22
C VAL A 3 -1.44 3.23 12.73
N THR A 4 -1.99 2.10 13.13
CA THR A 4 -1.24 0.88 13.46
C THR A 4 -1.33 -0.07 12.29
N VAL A 5 -0.19 -0.60 11.85
CA VAL A 5 -0.11 -1.56 10.74
C VAL A 5 0.27 -2.93 11.29
N LYS A 6 -0.46 -3.96 10.90
CA LYS A 6 -0.18 -5.36 11.29
C LYS A 6 -0.21 -6.25 10.05
N PRO A 7 0.44 -7.42 10.07
CA PRO A 7 0.22 -8.44 9.04
C PRO A 7 -1.29 -8.70 8.87
N SER A 8 -1.74 -8.77 7.62
CA SER A 8 -3.16 -8.92 7.33
C SER A 8 -3.66 -10.30 7.73
N THR A 9 -4.81 -10.37 8.40
CA THR A 9 -5.53 -11.63 8.65
C THR A 9 -6.38 -12.06 7.45
N ARG A 10 -6.60 -11.16 6.48
CA ARG A 10 -7.39 -11.45 5.27
C ARG A 10 -6.53 -12.18 4.24
N LYS A 11 -7.04 -13.33 3.76
CA LYS A 11 -6.43 -14.10 2.67
C LYS A 11 -6.16 -13.22 1.46
N GLY A 12 -4.92 -13.25 0.97
CA GLY A 12 -4.49 -12.52 -0.23
C GLY A 12 -4.06 -11.08 0.01
N LYS A 13 -4.14 -10.53 1.24
CA LYS A 13 -3.68 -9.18 1.57
C LYS A 13 -2.41 -9.19 2.41
N LYS A 14 -1.59 -8.14 2.29
CA LYS A 14 -0.29 -8.02 2.98
C LYS A 14 -0.44 -7.47 4.40
N ILE A 15 -1.12 -6.34 4.54
CA ILE A 15 -1.22 -5.61 5.80
C ILE A 15 -2.64 -5.17 6.10
N ASP A 16 -2.98 -5.15 7.38
CA ASP A 16 -4.17 -4.53 7.92
C ASP A 16 -3.79 -3.19 8.57
N VAL A 17 -4.60 -2.17 8.29
CA VAL A 17 -4.43 -0.81 8.82
C VAL A 17 -5.53 -0.56 9.83
N PHE A 18 -5.14 -0.12 11.02
CA PHE A 18 -6.02 0.22 12.12
C PHE A 18 -5.90 1.69 12.46
N LYS A 19 -7.02 2.35 12.72
CA LYS A 19 -7.10 3.72 13.24
C LYS A 19 -8.01 3.72 14.46
N ASP A 20 -7.54 4.27 15.57
CA ASP A 20 -8.28 4.30 16.84
C ASP A 20 -8.77 2.89 17.27
N GLY A 21 -7.91 1.89 17.09
CA GLY A 21 -8.21 0.47 17.38
C GLY A 21 -9.11 -0.24 16.37
N LYS A 22 -9.73 0.48 15.43
CA LYS A 22 -10.65 -0.08 14.42
C LYS A 22 -9.92 -0.38 13.11
N LYS A 23 -10.16 -1.56 12.53
CA LYS A 23 -9.63 -1.92 11.21
C LYS A 23 -10.31 -1.08 10.12
N VAL A 24 -9.52 -0.30 9.39
CA VAL A 24 -10.01 0.61 8.34
C VAL A 24 -9.69 0.13 6.93
N ALA A 25 -8.65 -0.67 6.75
CA ALA A 25 -8.31 -1.24 5.44
C ALA A 25 -7.46 -2.51 5.53
N SER A 26 -7.48 -3.31 4.47
CA SER A 26 -6.49 -4.36 4.19
C SER A 26 -5.86 -4.09 2.83
N VAL A 27 -4.55 -3.82 2.78
CA VAL A 27 -3.86 -3.32 1.58
C VAL A 27 -2.64 -4.16 1.19
N GLY A 28 -2.25 -4.05 -0.08
CA GLY A 28 -1.23 -4.88 -0.73
C GLY A 28 -1.75 -6.29 -1.03
N ALA A 29 -1.48 -6.82 -2.23
CA ALA A 29 -1.81 -8.21 -2.55
C ALA A 29 -0.58 -9.11 -2.36
N LEU A 30 -0.73 -10.28 -1.75
CA LEU A 30 0.41 -11.16 -1.41
C LEU A 30 1.24 -11.58 -2.64
N GLY A 31 0.61 -11.77 -3.80
CA GLY A 31 1.29 -12.12 -5.05
C GLY A 31 1.80 -10.92 -5.87
N MET A 32 1.64 -9.68 -5.38
CA MET A 32 2.04 -8.48 -6.11
C MET A 32 3.16 -7.73 -5.39
N GLY A 33 4.19 -7.33 -6.15
CA GLY A 33 5.27 -6.50 -5.62
C GLY A 33 4.77 -5.09 -5.23
N ASP A 34 5.42 -4.54 -4.22
CA ASP A 34 5.33 -3.15 -3.74
C ASP A 34 6.69 -2.46 -3.88
N PHE A 35 6.80 -1.19 -3.47
CA PHE A 35 8.04 -0.43 -3.61
C PHE A 35 9.26 -1.12 -2.99
N PRO A 36 9.25 -1.59 -1.71
CA PRO A 36 10.40 -2.27 -1.14
C PRO A 36 10.69 -3.62 -1.83
N THR A 37 9.66 -4.39 -2.22
CA THR A 37 9.85 -5.64 -2.97
C THR A 37 10.57 -5.38 -4.30
N PHE A 38 10.13 -4.39 -5.07
CA PHE A 38 10.75 -4.07 -6.35
C PHE A 38 12.12 -3.43 -6.22
N THR A 39 12.35 -2.65 -5.16
CA THR A 39 13.68 -2.09 -4.88
C THR A 39 14.68 -3.22 -4.64
N LYS A 40 14.29 -4.24 -3.87
CA LYS A 40 15.15 -5.41 -3.60
C LYS A 40 15.37 -6.30 -4.82
N GLN A 41 14.34 -6.53 -5.63
CA GLN A 41 14.40 -7.48 -6.75
C GLN A 41 14.95 -6.89 -8.06
N LYS A 42 14.67 -5.62 -8.32
CA LYS A 42 14.88 -4.97 -9.64
C LYS A 42 15.58 -3.62 -9.55
N GLY A 43 15.93 -3.19 -8.34
CA GLY A 43 16.55 -1.90 -8.10
C GLY A 43 15.55 -0.74 -7.99
N LYS A 44 16.07 0.37 -7.46
CA LYS A 44 15.28 1.57 -7.12
C LYS A 44 14.63 2.20 -8.34
N GLU A 45 15.31 2.28 -9.49
CA GLU A 45 14.78 2.90 -10.70
C GLU A 45 13.50 2.20 -11.19
N PHE A 46 13.51 0.85 -11.18
CA PHE A 46 12.32 0.08 -11.52
C PHE A 46 11.19 0.32 -10.51
N ALA A 47 11.50 0.31 -9.21
CA ALA A 47 10.51 0.56 -8.15
C ALA A 47 9.85 1.95 -8.29
N GLU A 48 10.63 2.98 -8.61
CA GLU A 48 10.15 4.34 -8.86
C GLU A 48 9.19 4.42 -10.06
N LYS A 49 9.51 3.75 -11.17
CA LYS A 49 8.61 3.66 -12.33
C LYS A 49 7.27 3.01 -11.94
N ARG A 50 7.31 1.92 -11.16
CA ARG A 50 6.09 1.24 -10.68
C ARG A 50 5.29 2.10 -9.70
N ARG A 51 5.97 2.83 -8.81
CA ARG A 51 5.34 3.79 -7.89
C ARG A 51 4.62 4.90 -8.64
N LYS A 52 5.27 5.53 -9.61
CA LYS A 52 4.63 6.55 -10.46
C LYS A 52 3.37 6.00 -11.16
N ALA A 53 3.45 4.79 -11.71
CA ALA A 53 2.32 4.14 -12.35
C ALA A 53 1.17 3.83 -11.36
N TYR A 54 1.49 3.39 -10.15
CA TYR A 54 0.49 3.18 -9.10
C TYR A 54 -0.23 4.49 -8.75
N LYS A 55 0.53 5.57 -8.54
CA LYS A 55 0.03 6.90 -8.19
C LYS A 55 -0.89 7.46 -9.26
N SER A 56 -0.48 7.37 -10.53
CA SER A 56 -1.32 7.80 -11.66
C SER A 56 -2.64 7.03 -11.73
N ARG A 57 -2.58 5.69 -11.66
CA ARG A 57 -3.79 4.83 -11.72
C ARG A 57 -4.79 5.12 -10.59
N HIS A 58 -4.31 5.46 -9.40
CA HIS A 58 -5.17 5.68 -8.23
C HIS A 58 -5.35 7.14 -7.86
N GLN A 59 -4.97 8.09 -8.72
CA GLN A 59 -4.99 9.52 -8.39
C GLN A 59 -6.35 10.01 -7.86
N LYS A 60 -7.46 9.48 -8.39
CA LYS A 60 -8.83 9.83 -7.97
C LYS A 60 -9.15 9.47 -6.50
N THR A 61 -8.45 8.49 -5.93
CA THR A 61 -8.75 7.95 -4.58
C THR A 61 -7.57 8.04 -3.63
N ARG A 62 -6.33 7.93 -4.09
CA ARG A 62 -5.13 7.93 -3.23
C ARG A 62 -4.92 9.25 -2.49
N THR A 63 -5.50 10.35 -2.94
CA THR A 63 -5.46 11.66 -2.29
C THR A 63 -6.58 11.84 -1.25
N LYS A 64 -7.56 10.92 -1.21
CA LYS A 64 -8.65 10.94 -0.25
C LYS A 64 -8.27 10.10 0.97
N VAL A 65 -8.00 10.77 2.09
CA VAL A 65 -7.63 10.15 3.36
C VAL A 65 -8.67 9.09 3.76
N GLY A 66 -8.19 7.94 4.24
CA GLY A 66 -9.06 6.86 4.70
C GLY A 66 -9.45 5.84 3.63
N THR A 67 -9.19 6.12 2.35
CA THR A 67 -9.42 5.12 1.30
C THR A 67 -8.34 4.02 1.32
N PRO A 68 -8.66 2.79 0.85
CA PRO A 68 -7.65 1.75 0.69
C PRO A 68 -6.48 2.17 -0.21
N SER A 69 -6.75 2.94 -1.27
CA SER A 69 -5.72 3.48 -2.16
C SER A 69 -4.81 4.49 -1.46
N TYR A 70 -5.35 5.32 -0.56
CA TYR A 70 -4.55 6.24 0.25
C TYR A 70 -3.60 5.47 1.16
N TYR A 71 -4.08 4.45 1.88
CA TYR A 71 -3.21 3.68 2.75
C TYR A 71 -2.17 2.86 1.98
N ALA A 72 -2.55 2.26 0.86
CA ALA A 72 -1.61 1.54 -0.01
C ALA A 72 -0.54 2.48 -0.56
N ASP A 73 -0.91 3.69 -0.97
CA ASP A 73 0.02 4.71 -1.42
C ASP A 73 1.05 5.08 -0.34
N GLN A 74 0.58 5.41 0.86
CA GLN A 74 1.44 5.90 1.92
C GLN A 74 2.31 4.82 2.57
N LEU A 75 1.88 3.55 2.53
CA LEU A 75 2.56 2.45 3.24
C LEU A 75 3.32 1.50 2.31
N LEU A 76 2.95 1.40 1.02
CA LEU A 76 3.52 0.41 0.09
C LEU A 76 4.12 1.03 -1.20
N TRP A 77 3.82 2.30 -1.53
CA TRP A 77 4.23 2.94 -2.79
C TRP A 77 4.90 4.31 -2.63
#